data_AF-A0AAX6DL04-F1
#
_entry.id   AF-A0AAX6DL04-F1
#
_cell.length_a   1.000
_cell.length_b   1.000
_cell.length_c   1.000
_cell.angle_alpha   90.00
_cell.angle_beta   90.00
_cell.angle_gamma   90.00
#
_symmetry.space_group_name_H-M   'P 1'
#
loop_
_entity.id
_entity.type
_entity.pdbx_description
1 polymer ?
#
loop_
_entity_poly.entity_id
_entity_poly.type
_entity_poly.pdbx_seq_one_letter_code
_entity_poly.pdbx_strand_id
1 'polypeptide(L)'
;MEKHKFGLYELNRVSASFGMRNVFVGLGAERKGGDRFEAMEAMSPSSSSSSSARMEASTFDEQSMHQSLHFSDSLMDLKNLRSQLYSAAEYFELSYTNDDQKQMVVNTLKDYAVKALVNTVDHLGSVSYKVNGLLDEKVDEVSGTEFRFSCIEQRIRTCQEYIDREGLAQQSLVITAPKYHRRYIIPGNR
;
A
#
# COMPACT_ATOMS: atom_id res chain seq x y z
N MET A 1 9.97 59.09 -6.40
CA MET A 1 10.40 57.91 -5.60
C MET A 1 9.32 56.82 -5.64
N GLU A 2 8.81 56.50 -6.84
CA GLU A 2 7.47 55.87 -6.97
C GLU A 2 7.40 54.74 -8.00
N LYS A 3 8.54 54.39 -8.63
CA LYS A 3 8.61 53.35 -9.67
C LYS A 3 8.94 51.94 -9.13
N HIS A 4 9.38 51.85 -7.87
CA HIS A 4 9.62 50.57 -7.19
C HIS A 4 8.34 49.90 -6.66
N LYS A 5 7.24 50.65 -6.59
CA LYS A 5 5.97 50.14 -6.10
C LYS A 5 5.25 49.34 -7.19
N PHE A 6 5.24 49.82 -8.43
CA PHE A 6 4.52 49.19 -9.55
C PHE A 6 4.96 47.74 -9.86
N GLY A 7 6.26 47.44 -9.78
CA GLY A 7 6.79 46.10 -10.05
C GLY A 7 6.40 45.03 -9.01
N LEU A 8 6.18 45.42 -7.75
CA LEU A 8 5.75 44.50 -6.69
C LEU A 8 4.26 44.14 -6.77
N TYR A 9 3.42 45.00 -7.38
CA TYR A 9 2.00 44.72 -7.54
C TYR A 9 1.71 43.71 -8.65
N GLU A 10 2.44 43.74 -9.77
CA GLU A 10 2.24 42.76 -10.86
C GLU A 10 2.86 41.39 -10.56
N LEU A 11 3.98 41.31 -9.83
CA LEU A 11 4.52 40.03 -9.35
C LEU A 11 3.57 39.36 -8.33
N ASN A 12 2.94 40.16 -7.47
CA ASN A 12 1.91 39.67 -6.55
C ASN A 12 0.60 39.30 -7.26
N ARG A 13 0.27 39.95 -8.39
CA ARG A 13 -0.93 39.63 -9.18
C ARG A 13 -0.79 38.32 -9.92
N VAL A 14 0.39 38.05 -10.50
CA VAL A 14 0.70 36.76 -11.13
C VAL A 14 0.80 35.65 -10.07
N SER A 15 1.36 35.94 -8.90
CA SER A 15 1.38 34.99 -7.77
C SER A 15 0.00 34.72 -7.18
N ALA A 16 -0.89 35.72 -7.15
CA ALA A 16 -2.26 35.59 -6.64
C ALA A 16 -3.19 34.87 -7.62
N SER A 17 -2.98 35.02 -8.94
CA SER A 17 -3.73 34.29 -9.98
C SER A 17 -3.34 32.82 -10.08
N PHE A 18 -2.19 32.41 -9.54
CA PHE A 18 -1.65 31.05 -9.68
C PHE A 18 -1.67 30.20 -8.39
N GLY A 19 -2.36 30.67 -7.34
CA GLY A 19 -2.78 29.81 -6.23
C GLY A 19 -1.65 29.20 -5.38
N MET A 20 -0.48 29.84 -5.26
CA MET A 20 0.53 29.40 -4.27
C MET A 20 0.22 29.99 -2.88
N ARG A 21 -0.87 29.54 -2.26
CA ARG A 21 -1.10 29.74 -0.82
C ARG A 21 -1.27 28.37 -0.15
N ASN A 22 -0.36 28.12 0.81
CA ASN A 22 -0.39 27.08 1.85
C ASN A 22 0.27 25.73 1.55
N VAL A 23 1.60 25.66 1.72
CA VAL A 23 2.25 24.47 2.28
C VAL A 23 3.26 24.93 3.35
N PHE A 24 2.77 25.45 4.47
CA PHE A 24 3.58 25.57 5.70
C PHE A 24 2.72 25.67 6.96
N VAL A 25 2.23 24.52 7.45
CA VAL A 25 2.00 24.22 8.88
C VAL A 25 2.24 22.71 8.97
N GLY A 26 3.29 22.18 9.58
CA GLY A 26 3.83 22.55 10.89
C GLY A 26 3.53 21.39 11.84
N LEU A 27 4.32 20.32 11.73
CA LEU A 27 4.41 19.24 12.72
C LEU A 27 4.64 19.84 14.12
N GLY A 28 3.77 19.51 15.07
CA GLY A 28 3.89 19.87 16.48
C GLY A 28 3.22 18.81 17.34
N ALA A 29 4.02 17.82 17.74
CA ALA A 29 3.65 16.78 18.68
C ALA A 29 3.55 17.36 20.11
N GLU A 30 2.49 17.01 20.85
CA GLU A 30 2.53 17.03 22.31
C GLU A 30 1.72 15.86 22.89
N ARG A 31 2.44 14.90 23.47
CA ARG A 31 1.90 13.81 24.29
C ARG A 31 1.70 14.36 25.70
N LYS A 32 0.53 14.08 26.30
CA LYS A 32 0.37 14.11 27.77
C LYS A 32 -0.48 12.93 28.22
N GLY A 33 0.11 12.09 29.07
CA GLY A 33 -0.52 10.92 29.67
C GLY A 33 -1.34 11.25 30.93
N GLY A 34 -2.08 10.25 31.38
CA GLY A 34 -2.79 10.20 32.65
C GLY A 34 -3.40 8.81 32.88
N ASP A 35 -2.76 8.01 33.73
CA ASP A 35 -3.21 6.69 34.20
C ASP A 35 -4.42 6.76 35.13
N ARG A 36 -5.30 5.74 35.09
CA ARG A 36 -5.91 5.14 36.30
C ARG A 36 -6.52 3.74 36.07
N PHE A 37 -6.11 2.80 36.92
CA PHE A 37 -6.65 1.48 37.34
C PHE A 37 -8.20 1.36 37.28
N GLU A 38 -8.90 0.21 37.17
CA GLU A 38 -8.80 -1.22 37.55
C GLU A 38 -10.00 -1.89 36.80
N ALA A 39 -10.13 -3.17 36.41
CA ALA A 39 -10.09 -4.41 37.18
C ALA A 39 -10.24 -5.61 36.22
N MET A 40 -9.81 -6.77 36.71
CA MET A 40 -9.80 -8.09 36.07
C MET A 40 -11.13 -8.82 36.31
N GLU A 41 -11.80 -9.34 35.28
CA GLU A 41 -12.86 -10.36 35.43
C GLU A 41 -13.05 -11.21 34.17
N ALA A 42 -13.00 -12.52 34.39
CA ALA A 42 -13.53 -13.67 33.64
C ALA A 42 -13.19 -13.89 32.14
N MET A 43 -12.34 -14.91 31.92
CA MET A 43 -12.24 -15.65 30.65
C MET A 43 -13.49 -16.52 30.42
N SER A 44 -14.09 -16.41 29.24
CA SER A 44 -14.97 -17.42 28.63
C SER A 44 -14.68 -17.48 27.13
N PRO A 45 -14.47 -18.67 26.52
CA PRO A 45 -14.13 -18.79 25.11
C PRO A 45 -15.40 -19.00 24.28
N SER A 46 -15.88 -17.95 23.62
CA SER A 46 -17.02 -18.06 22.69
C SER A 46 -16.83 -17.16 21.47
N SER A 47 -16.35 -17.76 20.38
CA SER A 47 -16.79 -17.53 18.99
C SER A 47 -17.08 -16.07 18.58
N SER A 48 -16.05 -15.21 18.58
CA SER A 48 -16.12 -13.82 18.08
C SER A 48 -15.29 -13.56 16.81
N SER A 49 -14.68 -14.60 16.22
CA SER A 49 -13.79 -14.42 15.07
C SER A 49 -14.50 -13.97 13.78
N SER A 50 -15.80 -14.22 13.65
CA SER A 50 -16.53 -13.90 12.42
C SER A 50 -17.05 -12.46 12.34
N SER A 51 -17.33 -11.80 13.47
CA SER A 51 -17.77 -10.40 13.50
C SER A 51 -16.61 -9.42 13.40
N SER A 52 -15.48 -9.71 14.06
CA SER A 52 -14.25 -8.90 13.98
C SER A 52 -13.66 -8.94 12.57
N ALA A 53 -13.57 -10.13 11.96
CA ALA A 53 -13.05 -10.29 10.61
C ALA A 53 -13.94 -9.63 9.53
N ARG A 54 -15.26 -9.51 9.75
CA ARG A 54 -16.16 -8.81 8.83
C ARG A 54 -16.05 -7.30 8.91
N MET A 55 -15.89 -6.74 10.12
CA MET A 55 -15.65 -5.31 10.30
C MET A 55 -14.26 -4.89 9.81
N GLU A 56 -13.23 -5.70 10.05
CA GLU A 56 -11.89 -5.45 9.51
C GLU A 56 -11.89 -5.49 7.97
N ALA A 57 -12.57 -6.45 7.36
CA ALA A 57 -12.68 -6.53 5.90
C ALA A 57 -13.41 -5.32 5.29
N SER A 58 -14.49 -4.82 5.91
CA SER A 58 -15.21 -3.63 5.41
C SER A 58 -14.40 -2.35 5.59
N THR A 59 -13.64 -2.25 6.68
CA THR A 59 -12.81 -1.07 6.98
C THR A 59 -11.55 -1.02 6.11
N PHE A 60 -10.99 -2.19 5.78
CA PHE A 60 -9.83 -2.33 4.89
C PHE A 60 -10.17 -1.90 3.45
N ASP A 61 -11.32 -2.33 2.93
CA ASP A 61 -11.80 -1.95 1.60
C ASP A 61 -12.03 -0.42 1.47
N GLU A 62 -12.52 0.21 2.54
CA GLU A 62 -12.72 1.67 2.59
C GLU A 62 -11.40 2.46 2.57
N GLN A 63 -10.37 1.98 3.28
CA GLN A 63 -9.04 2.62 3.30
C GLN A 63 -8.34 2.49 1.94
N SER A 64 -8.44 1.33 1.31
CA SER A 64 -7.90 1.05 -0.02
C SER A 64 -8.53 1.96 -1.10
N MET A 65 -9.85 2.11 -1.07
CA MET A 65 -10.57 3.06 -1.94
C MET A 65 -10.07 4.49 -1.74
N HIS A 66 -9.85 4.91 -0.49
CA HIS A 66 -9.38 6.26 -0.19
C HIS A 66 -7.96 6.48 -0.71
N GLN A 67 -7.06 5.51 -0.55
CA GLN A 67 -5.68 5.60 -1.03
C GLN A 67 -5.60 5.70 -2.55
N SER A 68 -6.44 4.94 -3.27
CA SER A 68 -6.57 5.02 -4.73
C SER A 68 -7.04 6.40 -5.20
N LEU A 69 -8.02 7.00 -4.51
CA LEU A 69 -8.50 8.35 -4.80
C LEU A 69 -7.40 9.40 -4.61
N HIS A 70 -6.69 9.34 -3.47
CA HIS A 70 -5.55 10.22 -3.17
C HIS A 70 -4.40 10.11 -4.19
N PHE A 71 -4.20 8.91 -4.75
CA PHE A 71 -3.23 8.69 -5.83
C PHE A 71 -3.70 9.34 -7.13
N SER A 72 -4.97 9.16 -7.50
CA SER A 72 -5.58 9.80 -8.68
C SER A 72 -5.48 11.33 -8.61
N ASP A 73 -5.79 11.93 -7.46
CA ASP A 73 -5.67 13.38 -7.26
C ASP A 73 -4.23 13.87 -7.49
N SER A 74 -3.24 13.11 -7.01
CA SER A 74 -1.83 13.44 -7.20
C SER A 74 -1.40 13.38 -8.66
N LEU A 75 -1.96 12.45 -9.44
CA LEU A 75 -1.74 12.40 -10.89
C LEU A 75 -2.41 13.57 -11.61
N MET A 76 -3.56 14.04 -11.12
CA MET A 76 -4.21 15.22 -11.66
C MET A 76 -3.38 16.48 -11.38
N ASP A 77 -2.83 16.62 -10.19
CA ASP A 77 -1.92 17.72 -9.83
C ASP A 77 -0.66 17.71 -10.70
N LEU A 78 -0.08 16.55 -10.96
CA LEU A 78 1.08 16.43 -11.86
C LEU A 78 0.73 16.81 -13.31
N LYS A 79 -0.46 16.45 -13.80
CA LYS A 79 -0.95 16.88 -15.12
C LYS A 79 -1.16 18.39 -15.17
N ASN A 80 -1.69 18.98 -14.11
CA ASN A 80 -1.89 20.42 -14.00
C ASN A 80 -0.52 21.14 -13.99
N LEU A 81 0.43 20.67 -13.18
CA LEU A 81 1.79 21.20 -13.15
C LEU A 81 2.42 21.21 -14.54
N ARG A 82 2.30 20.12 -15.30
CA ARG A 82 2.78 20.06 -16.69
C ARG A 82 2.21 21.20 -17.54
N SER A 83 0.90 21.42 -17.51
CA SER A 83 0.26 22.50 -18.26
C SER A 83 0.78 23.87 -17.83
N GLN A 84 0.94 24.07 -16.52
CA GLN A 84 1.49 25.30 -15.95
C GLN A 84 2.91 25.59 -16.45
N LEU A 85 3.77 24.57 -16.51
CA LEU A 85 5.14 24.69 -16.99
C LEU A 85 5.20 25.07 -18.48
N TYR A 86 4.32 24.50 -19.32
CA TYR A 86 4.22 24.89 -20.73
C TYR A 86 3.79 26.35 -20.90
N SER A 87 2.75 26.78 -20.17
CA SER A 87 2.30 28.17 -20.23
C SER A 87 3.37 29.15 -19.74
N ALA A 88 4.13 28.79 -18.70
CA ALA A 88 5.24 29.61 -18.24
C ALA A 88 6.38 29.68 -19.27
N ALA A 89 6.71 28.57 -19.92
CA ALA A 89 7.71 28.53 -20.97
C ALA A 89 7.34 29.43 -22.16
N GLU A 90 6.09 29.34 -22.63
CA GLU A 90 5.55 30.21 -23.68
C GLU A 90 5.61 31.70 -23.28
N TYR A 91 5.24 32.01 -22.03
CA TYR A 91 5.35 33.37 -21.51
C TYR A 91 6.79 33.89 -21.53
N PHE A 92 7.77 33.10 -21.07
CA PHE A 92 9.17 33.51 -21.06
C PHE A 92 9.74 33.66 -22.47
N GLU A 93 9.32 32.83 -23.43
CA GLU A 93 9.70 32.97 -24.84
C GLU A 93 9.20 34.29 -25.44
N LEU A 94 7.91 34.60 -25.23
CA LEU A 94 7.29 35.82 -25.72
C LEU A 94 7.90 37.07 -25.05
N SER A 95 8.11 37.02 -23.74
CA SER A 95 8.73 38.10 -22.96
C SER A 95 10.18 38.33 -23.41
N TYR A 96 10.97 37.27 -23.60
CA TYR A 96 12.34 37.39 -24.06
C TYR A 96 12.44 37.93 -25.49
N THR A 97 11.43 37.73 -26.35
CA THR A 97 11.43 38.29 -27.70
C THR A 97 11.03 39.76 -27.72
N ASN A 98 9.98 40.14 -26.96
CA ASN A 98 9.35 41.46 -27.08
C ASN A 98 9.80 42.52 -26.06
N ASP A 99 10.38 42.14 -24.91
CA ASP A 99 10.76 43.09 -23.85
C ASP A 99 12.19 43.60 -24.03
N ASP A 100 12.45 44.89 -23.80
CA ASP A 100 13.80 45.47 -23.86
C ASP A 100 14.68 45.06 -22.66
N GLN A 101 14.08 44.68 -21.53
CA GLN A 101 14.78 44.29 -20.30
C GLN A 101 15.22 42.82 -20.29
N LYS A 102 15.94 42.38 -21.33
CA LYS A 102 16.34 40.97 -21.54
C LYS A 102 17.04 40.35 -20.32
N GLN A 103 17.92 41.09 -19.65
CA GLN A 103 18.65 40.59 -18.47
C GLN A 103 17.73 40.29 -17.28
N MET A 104 16.67 41.09 -17.10
CA MET A 104 15.67 40.84 -16.07
C MET A 104 14.90 39.56 -16.39
N VAL A 105 14.45 39.40 -17.64
CA VAL A 105 13.73 38.20 -18.10
C VAL A 105 14.57 36.94 -17.88
N VAL A 106 15.86 36.96 -18.24
CA VAL A 106 16.77 35.82 -18.05
C VAL A 106 16.96 35.48 -16.58
N ASN A 107 17.10 36.47 -15.70
CA ASN A 107 17.27 36.22 -14.26
C ASN A 107 16.01 35.60 -13.64
N THR A 108 14.83 36.13 -13.99
CA THR A 108 13.54 35.57 -13.54
C THR A 108 13.30 34.16 -14.08
N LEU A 109 13.65 33.90 -15.34
CA LEU A 109 13.56 32.57 -15.94
C LEU A 109 14.45 31.56 -15.20
N LYS A 110 15.68 31.94 -14.83
CA LYS A 110 16.58 31.06 -14.06
C LYS A 110 15.99 30.70 -12.69
N ASP A 111 15.47 31.69 -11.96
CA ASP A 111 14.81 31.44 -10.66
C ASP A 111 13.58 30.54 -10.81
N TYR A 112 12.76 30.80 -11.85
CA TYR A 112 11.61 29.96 -12.15
C TYR A 112 12.02 28.53 -12.53
N ALA A 113 13.04 28.35 -13.35
CA ALA A 113 13.52 27.03 -13.76
C ALA A 113 13.96 26.18 -12.56
N VAL A 114 14.67 26.77 -11.60
CA VAL A 114 15.06 26.08 -10.36
C VAL A 114 13.81 25.67 -9.57
N LYS A 115 12.84 26.56 -9.39
CA LYS A 115 11.59 26.26 -8.68
C LYS A 115 10.75 25.20 -9.40
N ALA A 116 10.65 25.29 -10.72
CA ALA A 116 9.95 24.32 -11.55
C ALA A 116 10.55 22.91 -11.41
N LEU A 117 11.88 22.80 -11.40
CA LEU A 117 12.57 21.53 -11.18
C LEU A 117 12.26 20.95 -9.80
N VAL A 118 12.43 21.76 -8.74
CA VAL A 118 12.14 21.32 -7.37
C VAL A 118 10.69 20.89 -7.21
N ASN A 119 9.73 21.67 -7.71
CA ASN A 119 8.30 21.34 -7.66
C ASN A 119 8.00 20.04 -8.42
N THR A 120 8.59 19.84 -9.61
CA THR A 120 8.37 18.61 -10.39
C THR A 120 8.90 17.39 -9.65
N VAL A 121 10.11 17.48 -9.08
CA VAL A 121 10.71 16.39 -8.30
C VAL A 121 9.87 16.09 -7.05
N ASP A 122 9.38 17.11 -6.35
CA ASP A 122 8.51 16.94 -5.17
C ASP A 122 7.20 16.23 -5.50
N HIS A 123 6.49 16.67 -6.55
CA HIS A 123 5.26 16.02 -7.01
C HIS A 123 5.51 14.57 -7.45
N LEU A 124 6.60 14.29 -8.17
CA LEU A 124 6.98 12.93 -8.54
C LEU A 124 7.32 12.07 -7.32
N GLY A 125 7.98 12.63 -6.31
CA GLY A 125 8.26 11.97 -5.04
C GLY A 125 6.99 11.58 -4.29
N SER A 126 6.02 12.50 -4.20
CA SER A 126 4.71 12.25 -3.60
C SER A 126 3.92 11.14 -4.31
N VAL A 127 3.90 11.19 -5.65
CA VAL A 127 3.27 10.14 -6.47
C VAL A 127 3.94 8.79 -6.24
N SER A 128 5.28 8.74 -6.21
CA SER A 128 6.04 7.50 -5.98
C SER A 128 5.76 6.92 -4.60
N TYR A 129 5.69 7.76 -3.57
CA TYR A 129 5.35 7.36 -2.21
C TYR A 129 3.93 6.76 -2.13
N LYS A 130 2.94 7.38 -2.77
CA LYS A 130 1.57 6.87 -2.81
C LYS A 130 1.45 5.54 -3.54
N VAL A 131 2.17 5.36 -4.66
CA VAL A 131 2.23 4.08 -5.38
C VAL A 131 2.85 2.99 -4.51
N ASN A 132 3.93 3.31 -3.79
CA ASN A 132 4.54 2.33 -2.89
C ASN A 132 3.56 1.89 -1.79
N GLY A 133 2.81 2.82 -1.21
CA GLY A 133 1.79 2.49 -0.21
C GLY A 133 0.68 1.58 -0.76
N LEU A 134 0.19 1.84 -1.98
CA LEU A 134 -0.77 0.96 -2.64
C LEU A 134 -0.20 -0.43 -2.95
N LEU A 135 1.08 -0.48 -3.32
CA LEU A 135 1.76 -1.75 -3.61
C LEU A 135 1.95 -2.57 -2.33
N ASP A 136 2.40 -1.95 -1.24
CA ASP A 136 2.59 -2.62 0.06
C ASP A 136 1.28 -3.26 0.53
N GLU A 137 0.15 -2.54 0.45
CA GLU A 137 -1.18 -3.08 0.76
C GLU A 137 -1.51 -4.35 -0.06
N LYS A 138 -1.24 -4.33 -1.37
CA LYS A 138 -1.52 -5.47 -2.25
C LYS A 138 -0.57 -6.64 -2.00
N VAL A 139 0.69 -6.37 -1.65
CA VAL A 139 1.65 -7.41 -1.27
C VAL A 139 1.21 -8.12 0.01
N ASP A 140 0.72 -7.38 1.01
CA ASP A 140 0.18 -7.94 2.24
C ASP A 140 -1.08 -8.79 1.98
N GLU A 141 -1.98 -8.30 1.13
CA GLU A 141 -3.19 -9.03 0.71
C GLU A 141 -2.82 -10.36 0.04
N VAL A 142 -1.92 -10.33 -0.94
CA VAL A 142 -1.46 -11.53 -1.65
C VAL A 142 -0.82 -12.51 -0.68
N SER A 143 0.06 -12.04 0.22
CA SER A 143 0.72 -12.88 1.22
C SER A 143 -0.29 -13.56 2.15
N GLY A 144 -1.32 -12.84 2.58
CA GLY A 144 -2.43 -13.40 3.37
C GLY A 144 -3.20 -14.48 2.61
N THR A 145 -3.46 -14.28 1.32
CA THR A 145 -4.13 -15.30 0.48
C THR A 145 -3.26 -16.54 0.23
N GLU A 146 -1.96 -16.36 0.01
CA GLU A 146 -0.99 -17.44 -0.17
C GLU A 146 -0.89 -18.32 1.07
N PHE A 147 -0.89 -17.70 2.26
CA PHE A 147 -0.93 -18.45 3.53
C PHE A 147 -2.19 -19.31 3.64
N ARG A 148 -3.36 -18.75 3.31
CA ARG A 148 -4.63 -19.50 3.30
C ARG A 148 -4.61 -20.64 2.29
N PHE A 149 -4.03 -20.41 1.12
CA PHE A 149 -3.86 -21.44 0.09
C PHE A 149 -2.96 -22.58 0.59
N SER A 150 -1.82 -22.26 1.19
CA SER A 150 -0.89 -23.23 1.78
C SER A 150 -1.54 -24.09 2.86
N CYS A 151 -2.39 -23.49 3.70
CA CYS A 151 -3.17 -24.21 4.71
C CYS A 151 -4.15 -25.21 4.07
N ILE A 152 -4.84 -24.82 3.01
CA ILE A 152 -5.75 -25.71 2.27
C ILE A 152 -4.96 -26.85 1.62
N GLU A 153 -3.84 -26.53 0.97
CA GLU A 153 -2.97 -27.52 0.32
C GLU A 153 -2.46 -28.56 1.32
N GLN A 154 -1.99 -28.13 2.49
CA GLN A 154 -1.55 -29.02 3.56
C GLN A 154 -2.68 -29.92 4.05
N ARG A 155 -3.89 -29.39 4.26
CA ARG A 155 -5.06 -30.20 4.66
C ARG A 155 -5.40 -31.26 3.62
N ILE A 156 -5.36 -30.91 2.34
CA ILE A 156 -5.62 -31.86 1.24
C ILE A 156 -4.55 -32.96 1.23
N ARG A 157 -3.27 -32.60 1.33
CA ARG A 157 -2.17 -33.58 1.42
C ARG A 157 -2.37 -34.54 2.59
N THR A 158 -2.66 -34.01 3.77
CA THR A 158 -2.92 -34.84 4.96
C THR A 158 -4.13 -35.76 4.77
N CYS A 159 -5.23 -35.28 4.19
CA CYS A 159 -6.38 -36.14 3.87
C CYS A 159 -5.99 -37.28 2.91
N GLN A 160 -5.19 -36.99 1.88
CA GLN A 160 -4.71 -38.00 0.94
C GLN A 160 -3.85 -39.05 1.64
N GLU A 161 -2.91 -38.63 2.49
CA GLU A 161 -2.07 -39.54 3.29
C GLU A 161 -2.92 -40.45 4.19
N TYR A 162 -3.99 -39.92 4.79
CA TYR A 162 -4.93 -40.73 5.59
C TYR A 162 -5.67 -41.77 4.73
N ILE A 163 -6.18 -41.37 3.57
CA ILE A 163 -6.87 -42.27 2.63
C ILE A 163 -5.94 -43.39 2.16
N ASP A 164 -4.71 -43.04 1.77
CA ASP A 164 -3.73 -44.01 1.29
C ASP A 164 -3.35 -45.01 2.40
N ARG A 165 -3.14 -44.52 3.62
CA ARG A 165 -2.82 -45.35 4.79
C ARG A 165 -3.97 -46.30 5.15
N GLU A 166 -5.21 -45.84 5.10
CA GLU A 166 -6.38 -46.68 5.35
C GLU A 166 -6.53 -47.75 4.25
N GLY A 167 -6.36 -47.37 2.98
CA GLY A 167 -6.37 -48.31 1.85
C GLY A 167 -5.33 -49.42 1.99
N LEU A 168 -4.10 -49.09 2.38
CA LEU A 168 -3.05 -50.08 2.67
C LEU A 168 -3.41 -50.99 3.85
N ALA A 169 -3.99 -50.44 4.93
CA ALA A 169 -4.42 -51.24 6.07
C ALA A 169 -5.52 -52.25 5.69
N GLN A 170 -6.50 -51.84 4.87
CA GLN A 170 -7.53 -52.73 4.36
C GLN A 170 -6.95 -53.86 3.48
N GLN A 171 -6.00 -53.55 2.58
CA GLN A 171 -5.32 -54.57 1.78
C GLN A 171 -4.57 -55.59 2.65
N SER A 172 -3.91 -55.15 3.72
CA SER A 172 -3.19 -56.04 4.63
C SER A 172 -4.13 -56.99 5.39
N LEU A 173 -5.31 -56.52 5.81
CA LEU A 173 -6.32 -57.32 6.54
C LEU A 173 -6.92 -58.43 5.66
N VAL A 174 -7.08 -58.18 4.35
CA VAL A 174 -7.57 -59.19 3.40
C VAL A 174 -6.60 -60.37 3.27
N ILE A 175 -5.30 -60.17 3.52
CA ILE A 175 -4.30 -61.24 3.56
C ILE A 175 -4.33 -61.88 4.96
N THR A 176 -5.38 -62.66 5.23
CA THR A 176 -5.41 -63.49 6.45
C THR A 176 -4.39 -64.63 6.31
N ALA A 177 -3.24 -64.51 6.99
CA ALA A 177 -2.28 -65.61 7.06
C ALA A 177 -2.93 -66.83 7.75
N PRO A 178 -3.00 -68.01 7.11
CA PRO A 178 -3.59 -69.18 7.72
C PRO A 178 -2.78 -69.57 8.97
N LYS A 179 -3.44 -69.68 10.12
CA LYS A 179 -2.81 -70.20 11.34
C LYS A 179 -2.70 -71.72 11.25
N TYR A 180 -1.62 -72.20 10.64
CA TYR A 180 -1.31 -73.63 10.62
C TYR A 180 -0.83 -74.08 12.01
N HIS A 181 -1.50 -75.08 12.58
CA HIS A 181 -1.03 -75.77 13.77
C HIS A 181 -0.05 -76.87 13.36
N ARG A 182 1.19 -76.87 13.86
CA ARG A 182 2.13 -77.99 13.63
C ARG A 182 1.59 -79.23 14.35
N ARG A 183 1.10 -80.21 13.59
CA ARG A 183 0.90 -81.58 14.09
C ARG A 183 2.10 -82.41 13.64
N TYR A 184 2.92 -82.86 14.58
CA TYR A 184 3.91 -83.89 14.31
C TYR A 184 3.17 -85.23 14.28
N ILE A 185 3.10 -85.84 13.09
CA ILE A 185 2.64 -87.23 12.96
C ILE A 185 3.82 -88.10 13.39
N ILE A 186 3.69 -88.77 14.54
CA ILE A 186 4.64 -89.78 14.96
C ILE A 186 4.28 -91.05 14.18
N PRO A 187 5.14 -91.58 13.30
CA PRO A 187 4.87 -92.83 12.62
C PRO A 187 4.80 -93.96 13.65
N GLY A 188 3.66 -94.64 13.72
CA GLY A 188 3.45 -95.76 14.62
C GLY A 188 4.39 -96.91 14.26
N ASN A 189 5.08 -97.45 15.27
CA ASN A 189 5.84 -98.68 15.10
C ASN A 189 4.87 -99.86 14.95
N ARG A 190 5.14 -100.60 13.88
CA ARG A 190 4.58 -101.85 13.37
C ARG A 190 3.79 -102.74 14.35
#